data_AF-A0A2S8ZV04-F1
#
_entry.id   AF-A0A2S8ZV04-F1
#
_cell.length_a   1.000
_cell.length_b   1.000
_cell.length_c   1.000
_cell.angle_alpha   90.00
_cell.angle_beta   90.00
_cell.angle_gamma   90.00
#
_symmetry.space_group_name_H-M   'P 1'
#
loop_
_entity.id
_entity.type
_entity.pdbx_description
1 polymer ?
#
loop_
_entity_poly.entity_id
_entity_poly.type
_entity_poly.pdbx_seq_one_letter_code
_entity_poly.pdbx_strand_id
1 'polypeptide(L)'
;MKPLTKITAGAAIASLAVVAFATAAAPPPAVATTATTPATVVEKLTGPDAPNNTWGRWDVKSTDLGIMWDDGSGHVLTAFGDTFGNSWTGPGGGAPPNGNWRSNVLLRSSDADLADGMLFDHAAQDPQGIAKQIIPSKKINGDEITVIPTSGISVGSRQYLGFMSVRQWGPPGMWDTNHAGIAYSDDDGETWTVSDTRWENPDGHDPFQMQAYVQKGGTIYVFGTQNGRNGPASVAKVPAQKLLDKGSYRYWDGSSWSKDESAAKPVLDAPMSEMSVRWDSYSKRFLMMTLSGEDIILRTATSPEGPWTPAQTVASSTDYPALYGGYFHPWSKDGEIYFTMSQWNPYNVYLMHLRIDRNGTIIDPNLVSDPSFERATALGDGTNGTWGAKPNSGIDDAPAAGFTGDHRVFVRYDDGWRDIWQDVSVQPHTRYQLTGFLRTSVNSDNGYFGARTVDGTVIAEAHFVSVGAWTRFTVTFDSGDRDQVQLYGGVWTNSGDIWMQMDDVALVRAP
;
A
#
# COMPACT_ATOMS: atom_id res chain seq x y z
N MET A 1 -58.64 -56.14 -23.58
CA MET A 1 -57.75 -56.88 -22.65
C MET A 1 -56.66 -55.93 -22.18
N LYS A 2 -56.44 -55.88 -20.85
CA LYS A 2 -55.46 -55.06 -20.07
C LYS A 2 -54.03 -55.04 -20.69
N PRO A 3 -53.10 -54.10 -20.37
CA PRO A 3 -52.93 -53.52 -19.01
C PRO A 3 -52.42 -52.06 -18.84
N LEU A 4 -52.78 -51.52 -17.67
CA LEU A 4 -52.02 -50.70 -16.71
C LEU A 4 -50.81 -49.88 -17.21
N THR A 5 -50.98 -48.56 -17.23
CA THR A 5 -49.88 -47.58 -17.29
C THR A 5 -49.31 -47.36 -15.88
N LYS A 6 -48.01 -47.58 -15.75
CA LYS A 6 -47.22 -47.42 -14.52
C LYS A 6 -47.15 -45.95 -14.10
N ILE A 7 -47.33 -45.70 -12.80
CA ILE A 7 -46.94 -44.46 -12.14
C ILE A 7 -45.42 -44.53 -11.92
N THR A 8 -44.67 -43.65 -12.55
CA THR A 8 -43.26 -43.40 -12.23
C THR A 8 -43.16 -42.05 -11.52
N ALA A 9 -42.67 -42.10 -10.28
CA ALA A 9 -42.32 -40.93 -9.48
C ALA A 9 -41.26 -40.11 -10.20
N GLY A 10 -41.58 -38.85 -10.50
CA GLY A 10 -40.60 -37.88 -11.01
C GLY A 10 -39.72 -37.41 -9.86
N ALA A 11 -38.43 -37.77 -9.91
CA ALA A 11 -37.40 -37.13 -9.11
C ALA A 11 -37.25 -35.68 -9.60
N ALA A 12 -37.60 -34.71 -8.77
CA ALA A 12 -37.29 -33.31 -9.01
C ALA A 12 -35.78 -33.11 -8.85
N ILE A 13 -35.07 -33.06 -9.97
CA ILE A 13 -33.68 -32.58 -10.01
C ILE A 13 -33.76 -31.07 -9.80
N ALA A 14 -33.39 -30.62 -8.60
CA ALA A 14 -33.14 -29.22 -8.33
C ALA A 14 -31.89 -28.80 -9.12
N SER A 15 -32.10 -28.13 -10.25
CA SER A 15 -31.03 -27.54 -11.04
C SER A 15 -30.35 -26.46 -10.20
N LEU A 16 -29.11 -26.73 -9.74
CA LEU A 16 -28.20 -25.68 -9.28
C LEU A 16 -27.93 -24.76 -10.49
N ALA A 17 -28.45 -23.54 -10.44
CA ALA A 17 -28.02 -22.49 -11.34
C ALA A 17 -26.60 -22.09 -10.93
N VAL A 18 -25.60 -22.64 -11.63
CA VAL A 18 -24.25 -22.08 -11.65
C VAL A 18 -24.36 -20.76 -12.41
N VAL A 19 -24.32 -19.65 -11.69
CA VAL A 19 -24.18 -18.33 -12.31
C VAL A 19 -22.76 -18.27 -12.86
N ALA A 20 -22.62 -18.50 -14.16
CA ALA A 20 -21.38 -18.29 -14.87
C ALA A 20 -21.09 -16.78 -14.90
N PHE A 21 -20.04 -16.35 -14.22
CA PHE A 21 -19.45 -15.04 -14.43
C PHE A 21 -18.95 -15.00 -15.88
N ALA A 22 -19.61 -14.22 -16.74
CA ALA A 22 -19.06 -13.88 -18.04
C ALA A 22 -17.81 -13.02 -17.80
N THR A 23 -16.63 -13.61 -17.96
CA THR A 23 -15.37 -12.87 -18.01
C THR A 23 -15.36 -12.04 -19.28
N ALA A 24 -15.83 -10.80 -19.19
CA ALA A 24 -15.44 -9.79 -20.16
C ALA A 24 -13.90 -9.71 -20.12
N ALA A 25 -13.25 -9.84 -21.27
CA ALA A 25 -11.82 -9.63 -21.35
C ALA A 25 -11.52 -8.24 -20.76
N ALA A 26 -10.68 -8.20 -19.72
CA ALA A 26 -10.19 -6.95 -19.19
C ALA A 26 -9.59 -6.14 -20.34
N PRO A 27 -9.74 -4.81 -20.37
CA PRO A 27 -8.88 -4.00 -21.20
C PRO A 27 -7.43 -4.41 -20.91
N PRO A 28 -6.53 -4.44 -21.90
CA PRO A 28 -5.13 -4.70 -21.63
C PRO A 28 -4.69 -3.73 -20.51
N PRO A 29 -3.91 -4.20 -19.50
CA PRO A 29 -3.36 -3.29 -18.50
C PRO A 29 -2.75 -2.09 -19.23
N ALA A 30 -2.91 -0.90 -18.66
CA ALA A 30 -2.21 0.24 -19.22
C ALA A 30 -0.73 -0.14 -19.22
N VAL A 31 -0.01 0.25 -20.28
CA VAL A 31 1.38 -0.17 -20.41
C VAL A 31 2.14 0.32 -19.18
N ALA A 32 2.67 -0.62 -18.40
CA ALA A 32 3.53 -0.38 -17.25
C ALA A 32 4.54 0.73 -17.58
N THR A 33 4.62 1.74 -16.71
CA THR A 33 5.43 2.92 -16.99
C THR A 33 6.92 2.57 -16.90
N THR A 34 7.78 3.19 -17.72
CA THR A 34 9.23 3.04 -17.57
C THR A 34 9.78 3.87 -16.40
N ALA A 35 8.92 4.44 -15.57
CA ALA A 35 9.31 5.24 -14.41
C ALA A 35 10.03 4.35 -13.40
N THR A 36 11.05 4.88 -12.74
CA THR A 36 11.70 4.23 -11.60
C THR A 36 10.85 4.44 -10.34
N THR A 37 11.06 3.61 -9.31
CA THR A 37 10.48 3.82 -7.98
C THR A 37 11.50 4.47 -7.05
N PRO A 38 11.36 5.76 -6.69
CA PRO A 38 12.22 6.40 -5.70
C PRO A 38 12.05 5.86 -4.28
N ALA A 39 10.84 5.43 -3.93
CA ALA A 39 10.53 4.94 -2.59
C ALA A 39 11.17 3.58 -2.32
N THR A 40 11.34 3.27 -1.04
CA THR A 40 11.89 2.00 -0.55
C THR A 40 10.94 1.34 0.43
N VAL A 41 10.93 0.01 0.48
CA VAL A 41 10.14 -0.75 1.46
C VAL A 41 10.87 -0.77 2.80
N VAL A 42 10.14 -0.44 3.87
CA VAL A 42 10.63 -0.49 5.26
C VAL A 42 10.20 -1.78 5.93
N GLU A 43 8.91 -2.11 5.85
CA GLU A 43 8.33 -3.28 6.53
C GLU A 43 7.02 -3.71 5.86
N LYS A 44 6.73 -5.01 5.89
CA LYS A 44 5.38 -5.53 5.63
C LYS A 44 4.56 -5.42 6.92
N LEU A 45 3.51 -4.60 6.90
CA LEU A 45 2.74 -4.29 8.11
C LEU A 45 1.72 -5.36 8.47
N THR A 46 1.21 -6.11 7.49
CA THR A 46 0.09 -7.03 7.68
C THR A 46 0.32 -8.40 7.07
N GLY A 47 -0.41 -9.38 7.61
CA GLY A 47 -0.52 -10.72 7.05
C GLY A 47 0.61 -11.69 7.44
N PRO A 48 0.72 -12.84 6.75
CA PRO A 48 1.76 -13.82 7.00
C PRO A 48 3.16 -13.22 6.84
N ASP A 49 4.06 -13.68 7.72
CA ASP A 49 5.48 -13.32 7.78
C ASP A 49 5.77 -11.83 8.07
N ALA A 50 4.74 -11.02 8.32
CA ALA A 50 4.91 -9.65 8.83
C ALA A 50 5.37 -9.66 10.30
N PRO A 51 6.35 -8.82 10.71
CA PRO A 51 6.79 -8.71 12.10
C PRO A 51 5.66 -8.44 13.09
N ASN A 52 4.63 -7.73 12.62
CA ASN A 52 3.42 -7.43 13.37
C ASN A 52 2.59 -8.65 13.80
N ASN A 53 2.69 -9.79 13.08
CA ASN A 53 1.87 -10.99 13.27
C ASN A 53 0.36 -10.66 13.40
N THR A 54 -0.15 -9.76 12.55
CA THR A 54 -1.56 -9.33 12.59
C THR A 54 -2.52 -10.52 12.40
N TRP A 55 -2.08 -11.53 11.67
CA TRP A 55 -2.83 -12.76 11.45
C TRP A 55 -3.01 -13.55 12.76
N GLY A 56 -1.92 -13.88 13.45
CA GLY A 56 -1.98 -14.65 14.69
C GLY A 56 -2.57 -13.87 15.87
N ARG A 57 -2.45 -12.54 15.88
CA ARG A 57 -2.94 -11.69 16.98
C ARG A 57 -4.40 -11.32 16.84
N TRP A 58 -4.88 -11.02 15.62
CA TRP A 58 -6.19 -10.40 15.42
C TRP A 58 -6.99 -10.96 14.23
N ASP A 59 -6.56 -12.09 13.65
CA ASP A 59 -7.14 -12.69 12.46
C ASP A 59 -7.18 -11.74 11.24
N VAL A 60 -6.19 -10.85 11.14
CA VAL A 60 -5.95 -9.98 9.98
C VAL A 60 -4.88 -10.66 9.12
N LYS A 61 -5.31 -11.61 8.29
CA LYS A 61 -4.42 -12.38 7.40
C LYS A 61 -4.06 -11.59 6.15
N SER A 62 -4.97 -10.75 5.69
CA SER A 62 -4.85 -10.04 4.44
C SER A 62 -5.78 -8.83 4.48
N THR A 63 -5.31 -7.67 4.04
CA THR A 63 -6.04 -6.41 4.12
C THR A 63 -5.42 -5.38 3.19
N ASP A 64 -6.08 -4.24 3.05
CA ASP A 64 -5.63 -3.14 2.24
C ASP A 64 -5.83 -1.76 2.88
N LEU A 65 -5.34 -0.75 2.18
CA LEU A 65 -5.26 0.65 2.56
C LEU A 65 -4.26 0.89 3.70
N GLY A 66 -4.73 1.33 4.86
CA GLY A 66 -3.87 1.83 5.93
C GLY A 66 -3.91 3.34 6.04
N ILE A 67 -5.13 3.90 6.15
CA ILE A 67 -5.35 5.33 6.38
C ILE A 67 -4.90 5.65 7.80
N MET A 68 -3.87 6.48 7.94
CA MET A 68 -3.24 6.79 9.21
C MET A 68 -3.51 8.20 9.68
N TRP A 69 -3.73 8.37 10.99
CA TRP A 69 -3.75 9.69 11.64
C TRP A 69 -3.28 9.60 13.09
N ASP A 70 -2.75 10.71 13.58
CA ASP A 70 -2.38 10.88 14.99
C ASP A 70 -3.65 11.10 15.82
N ASP A 71 -3.87 10.31 16.87
CA ASP A 71 -5.05 10.42 17.73
C ASP A 71 -5.01 11.60 18.70
N GLY A 72 -3.87 12.28 18.82
CA GLY A 72 -3.62 13.34 19.79
C GLY A 72 -3.30 12.85 21.21
N SER A 73 -3.18 11.53 21.40
CA SER A 73 -2.92 10.86 22.68
C SER A 73 -1.67 9.97 22.68
N GLY A 74 -0.90 10.00 21.59
CA GLY A 74 0.39 9.30 21.49
C GLY A 74 0.35 8.01 20.68
N HIS A 75 -0.74 7.77 19.93
CA HIS A 75 -0.81 6.67 18.98
C HIS A 75 -1.14 7.15 17.58
N VAL A 76 -0.71 6.36 16.60
CA VAL A 76 -1.23 6.40 15.25
C VAL A 76 -2.34 5.37 15.12
N LEU A 77 -3.52 5.84 14.73
CA LEU A 77 -4.64 4.98 14.35
C LEU A 77 -4.51 4.68 12.86
N THR A 78 -4.67 3.41 12.51
CA THR A 78 -4.59 2.92 11.13
C THR A 78 -5.89 2.20 10.78
N ALA A 79 -6.69 2.82 9.91
CA ALA A 79 -7.90 2.19 9.37
C ALA A 79 -7.56 1.45 8.07
N PHE A 80 -7.84 0.15 8.06
CA PHE A 80 -7.70 -0.70 6.89
C PHE A 80 -9.06 -0.94 6.23
N GLY A 81 -9.05 -1.27 4.95
CA GLY A 81 -10.23 -1.60 4.16
C GLY A 81 -10.64 -3.07 4.27
N ASP A 82 -10.94 -3.68 3.12
CA ASP A 82 -11.48 -5.03 3.07
C ASP A 82 -10.45 -6.02 3.65
N THR A 83 -10.82 -6.64 4.77
CA THR A 83 -9.92 -7.43 5.61
C THR A 83 -10.41 -8.85 5.73
N PHE A 84 -9.51 -9.82 5.56
CA PHE A 84 -9.80 -11.23 5.54
C PHE A 84 -8.97 -12.01 6.56
N GLY A 85 -9.57 -13.07 7.10
CA GLY A 85 -8.98 -13.95 8.10
C GLY A 85 -8.60 -15.33 7.57
N ASN A 86 -8.55 -16.30 8.47
CA ASN A 86 -8.01 -17.65 8.26
C ASN A 86 -8.36 -18.34 6.93
N SER A 87 -9.63 -18.33 6.51
CA SER A 87 -10.07 -19.08 5.32
C SER A 87 -9.84 -18.33 3.99
N TRP A 88 -9.22 -17.15 4.02
CA TRP A 88 -8.77 -16.47 2.80
C TRP A 88 -7.58 -17.21 2.20
N THR A 89 -7.65 -17.47 0.89
CA THR A 89 -6.61 -18.19 0.14
C THR A 89 -5.88 -17.31 -0.87
N GLY A 90 -6.44 -16.15 -1.20
CA GLY A 90 -5.83 -15.17 -2.07
C GLY A 90 -5.51 -15.64 -3.50
N PRO A 91 -4.71 -14.83 -4.22
CA PRO A 91 -4.40 -13.44 -3.88
C PRO A 91 -5.61 -12.51 -4.13
N GLY A 92 -5.47 -11.22 -3.79
CA GLY A 92 -6.50 -10.21 -4.01
C GLY A 92 -7.64 -10.15 -2.98
N GLY A 93 -8.52 -9.18 -3.22
CA GLY A 93 -9.74 -9.00 -2.43
C GLY A 93 -10.80 -10.06 -2.74
N GLY A 94 -11.50 -10.49 -1.70
CA GLY A 94 -12.58 -11.48 -1.77
C GLY A 94 -12.26 -12.74 -0.98
N ALA A 95 -13.28 -13.29 -0.33
CA ALA A 95 -13.14 -14.47 0.50
C ALA A 95 -14.27 -15.48 0.24
N PRO A 96 -14.01 -16.78 0.43
CA PRO A 96 -15.09 -17.75 0.57
C PRO A 96 -15.98 -17.37 1.77
N PRO A 97 -17.21 -17.92 1.90
CA PRO A 97 -18.16 -17.57 2.96
C PRO A 97 -17.62 -17.63 4.40
N ASN A 98 -16.53 -18.35 4.64
CA ASN A 98 -15.85 -18.51 5.93
C ASN A 98 -14.52 -17.74 6.05
N GLY A 99 -14.17 -16.85 5.12
CA GLY A 99 -12.90 -16.10 5.16
C GLY A 99 -12.90 -14.88 6.09
N ASN A 100 -13.88 -14.77 6.99
CA ASN A 100 -14.00 -13.70 7.99
C ASN A 100 -13.78 -12.28 7.43
N TRP A 101 -14.57 -11.96 6.41
CA TRP A 101 -14.49 -10.66 5.75
C TRP A 101 -15.09 -9.54 6.59
N ARG A 102 -14.24 -8.57 6.97
CA ARG A 102 -14.63 -7.30 7.60
C ARG A 102 -14.33 -6.18 6.62
N SER A 103 -15.28 -5.28 6.38
CA SER A 103 -15.11 -4.16 5.42
C SER A 103 -14.05 -3.15 5.81
N ASN A 104 -13.76 -3.10 7.10
CA ASN A 104 -12.81 -2.18 7.68
C ASN A 104 -12.39 -2.71 9.04
N VAL A 105 -11.15 -2.48 9.44
CA VAL A 105 -10.66 -2.74 10.80
C VAL A 105 -9.76 -1.58 11.23
N LEU A 106 -9.54 -1.44 12.53
CA LEU A 106 -8.70 -0.38 13.09
C LEU A 106 -7.62 -0.97 14.00
N LEU A 107 -6.36 -0.66 13.70
CA LEU A 107 -5.21 -0.97 14.53
C LEU A 107 -4.55 0.31 15.05
N ARG A 108 -3.80 0.21 16.15
CA ARG A 108 -3.06 1.31 16.77
C ARG A 108 -1.58 0.96 16.91
N SER A 109 -0.74 1.97 16.77
CA SER A 109 0.69 1.88 17.02
C SER A 109 1.14 3.09 17.85
N SER A 110 1.89 2.83 18.91
CA SER A 110 2.69 3.82 19.64
C SER A 110 4.14 3.88 19.15
N ASP A 111 4.50 3.09 18.13
CA ASP A 111 5.85 2.95 17.63
C ASP A 111 6.26 4.15 16.77
N ALA A 112 7.30 4.85 17.20
CA ALA A 112 7.73 6.10 16.60
C ALA A 112 9.05 5.99 15.82
N ASP A 113 9.74 4.84 15.87
CA ASP A 113 10.99 4.63 15.12
C ASP A 113 10.70 4.03 13.74
N LEU A 114 10.15 4.85 12.85
CA LEU A 114 9.71 4.39 11.53
C LEU A 114 10.85 3.88 10.63
N ALA A 115 12.11 4.09 11.01
CA ALA A 115 13.25 3.63 10.22
C ALA A 115 13.45 2.11 10.31
N ASP A 116 13.05 1.48 11.42
CA ASP A 116 13.17 0.03 11.64
C ASP A 116 11.86 -0.75 11.43
N GLY A 117 10.71 -0.06 11.39
CA GLY A 117 9.41 -0.64 11.11
C GLY A 117 8.28 0.18 11.73
N MET A 118 7.08 -0.40 11.82
CA MET A 118 6.02 0.15 12.66
C MET A 118 5.20 -0.99 13.26
N LEU A 119 5.39 -1.25 14.54
CA LEU A 119 4.64 -2.28 15.24
C LEU A 119 3.30 -1.78 15.78
N PHE A 120 2.23 -2.53 15.51
CA PHE A 120 0.94 -2.36 16.12
C PHE A 120 0.92 -3.00 17.52
N ASP A 121 0.46 -2.25 18.51
CA ASP A 121 0.28 -2.72 19.87
C ASP A 121 -1.16 -3.19 20.15
N HIS A 122 -2.14 -2.67 19.40
CA HIS A 122 -3.55 -2.92 19.64
C HIS A 122 -4.40 -2.96 18.36
N ALA A 123 -5.55 -3.64 18.44
CA ALA A 123 -6.63 -3.57 17.46
C ALA A 123 -7.97 -3.34 18.17
N ALA A 124 -8.88 -2.58 17.55
CA ALA A 124 -10.26 -2.54 18.00
C ALA A 124 -10.87 -3.94 17.88
N GLN A 125 -11.26 -4.52 19.00
CA GLN A 125 -11.56 -5.95 19.11
C GLN A 125 -13.02 -6.25 19.40
N ASP A 126 -13.47 -7.43 18.97
CA ASP A 126 -14.70 -8.06 19.45
C ASP A 126 -14.44 -8.83 20.77
N PRO A 127 -15.48 -9.40 21.42
CA PRO A 127 -15.31 -10.17 22.65
C PRO A 127 -14.42 -11.42 22.53
N GLN A 128 -14.11 -11.88 21.32
CA GLN A 128 -13.24 -13.03 21.05
C GLN A 128 -11.77 -12.61 20.88
N GLY A 129 -11.47 -11.30 20.89
CA GLY A 129 -10.13 -10.75 20.74
C GLY A 129 -9.65 -10.65 19.29
N ILE A 130 -10.54 -10.82 18.31
CA ILE A 130 -10.20 -10.59 16.90
C ILE A 130 -10.50 -9.13 16.52
N ALA A 131 -9.79 -8.59 15.52
CA ALA A 131 -10.09 -7.26 15.01
C ALA A 131 -11.53 -7.22 14.48
N LYS A 132 -12.35 -6.30 14.99
CA LYS A 132 -13.76 -6.17 14.61
C LYS A 132 -13.95 -5.20 13.45
N GLN A 133 -15.06 -5.37 12.73
CA GLN A 133 -15.52 -4.35 11.80
C GLN A 133 -16.03 -3.13 12.56
N ILE A 134 -15.40 -1.97 12.37
CA ILE A 134 -15.70 -0.76 13.16
C ILE A 134 -16.92 0.02 12.61
N ILE A 135 -17.12 0.02 11.29
CA ILE A 135 -18.32 0.53 10.64
C ILE A 135 -19.00 -0.63 9.91
N PRO A 136 -20.18 -1.08 10.37
CA PRO A 136 -20.93 -2.15 9.72
C PRO A 136 -21.29 -1.83 8.28
N SER A 137 -21.40 -2.86 7.45
CA SER A 137 -21.89 -2.79 6.07
C SER A 137 -22.96 -3.85 5.87
N LYS A 138 -23.90 -3.64 4.95
CA LYS A 138 -24.97 -4.64 4.70
C LYS A 138 -24.46 -5.95 4.10
N LYS A 139 -23.34 -5.91 3.37
CA LYS A 139 -22.79 -7.05 2.62
C LYS A 139 -23.76 -7.58 1.55
N ILE A 140 -24.52 -6.69 0.92
CA ILE A 140 -25.51 -7.01 -0.11
C ILE A 140 -25.11 -6.30 -1.41
N ASN A 141 -24.73 -7.07 -2.42
CA ASN A 141 -24.38 -6.52 -3.73
C ASN A 141 -25.56 -5.77 -4.36
N GLY A 142 -25.32 -4.55 -4.84
CA GLY A 142 -26.34 -3.68 -5.43
C GLY A 142 -27.11 -2.83 -4.42
N ASP A 143 -26.94 -3.08 -3.11
CA ASP A 143 -27.45 -2.22 -2.03
C ASP A 143 -26.27 -1.58 -1.29
N GLU A 144 -25.46 -2.36 -0.58
CA GLU A 144 -24.20 -1.94 0.01
C GLU A 144 -23.32 -3.16 0.22
N ILE A 145 -22.36 -3.35 -0.68
CA ILE A 145 -21.46 -4.51 -0.63
C ILE A 145 -20.37 -4.32 0.44
N THR A 146 -19.88 -3.10 0.62
CA THR A 146 -18.84 -2.78 1.61
C THR A 146 -18.85 -1.31 2.03
N VAL A 147 -18.23 -1.01 3.17
CA VAL A 147 -17.97 0.36 3.65
C VAL A 147 -16.47 0.53 3.82
N ILE A 148 -15.86 1.39 3.01
CA ILE A 148 -14.41 1.54 2.92
C ILE A 148 -13.96 2.86 3.55
N PRO A 149 -12.98 2.86 4.47
CA PRO A 149 -12.42 4.08 5.03
C PRO A 149 -11.61 4.82 3.96
N THR A 150 -11.65 6.14 4.00
CA THR A 150 -11.00 7.01 3.01
C THR A 150 -10.11 8.06 3.66
N SER A 151 -10.48 8.53 4.85
CA SER A 151 -9.73 9.54 5.61
C SER A 151 -9.92 9.37 7.10
N GLY A 152 -8.94 9.81 7.89
CA GLY A 152 -9.03 9.89 9.34
C GLY A 152 -8.40 11.18 9.87
N ILE A 153 -8.95 11.73 10.94
CA ILE A 153 -8.40 12.91 11.63
C ILE A 153 -8.88 13.00 13.07
N SER A 154 -8.04 13.53 13.96
CA SER A 154 -8.43 13.92 15.32
C SER A 154 -8.81 15.41 15.38
N VAL A 155 -9.89 15.75 16.08
CA VAL A 155 -10.22 17.15 16.43
C VAL A 155 -10.51 17.23 17.92
N GLY A 156 -9.59 17.82 18.68
CA GLY A 156 -9.61 17.68 20.14
C GLY A 156 -9.31 16.23 20.50
N SER A 157 -10.14 15.63 21.37
CA SER A 157 -10.03 14.21 21.73
C SER A 157 -10.85 13.27 20.84
N ARG A 158 -11.69 13.82 19.96
CA ARG A 158 -12.59 13.01 19.12
C ARG A 158 -11.89 12.58 17.84
N GLN A 159 -12.03 11.31 17.51
CA GLN A 159 -11.55 10.72 16.26
C GLN A 159 -12.66 10.77 15.22
N TYR A 160 -12.32 11.09 13.98
CA TYR A 160 -13.23 11.11 12.84
C TYR A 160 -12.69 10.22 11.73
N LEU A 161 -13.59 9.49 11.07
CA LEU A 161 -13.29 8.62 9.93
C LEU A 161 -14.27 8.94 8.80
N GLY A 162 -13.74 9.44 7.69
CA GLY A 162 -14.48 9.56 6.44
C GLY A 162 -14.51 8.21 5.73
N PHE A 163 -15.66 7.79 5.23
CA PHE A 163 -15.83 6.51 4.54
C PHE A 163 -16.71 6.66 3.30
N MET A 164 -16.59 5.70 2.38
CA MET A 164 -17.53 5.51 1.27
C MET A 164 -18.39 4.27 1.47
N SER A 165 -19.70 4.40 1.25
CA SER A 165 -20.63 3.28 1.12
C SER A 165 -20.59 2.79 -0.32
N VAL A 166 -20.02 1.61 -0.56
CA VAL A 166 -19.89 1.01 -1.90
C VAL A 166 -21.13 0.16 -2.17
N ARG A 167 -21.89 0.50 -3.20
CA ARG A 167 -23.08 -0.23 -3.62
C ARG A 167 -22.73 -1.57 -4.24
N GLN A 168 -21.77 -1.57 -5.17
CA GLN A 168 -21.29 -2.74 -5.89
C GLN A 168 -19.92 -2.49 -6.52
N TRP A 169 -19.15 -3.57 -6.67
CA TRP A 169 -17.90 -3.56 -7.43
C TRP A 169 -18.17 -3.69 -8.93
N GLY A 170 -17.38 -2.99 -9.74
CA GLY A 170 -17.35 -3.11 -11.19
C GLY A 170 -16.07 -3.78 -11.69
N PRO A 171 -15.68 -3.54 -12.95
CA PRO A 171 -14.34 -3.89 -13.44
C PRO A 171 -13.22 -3.28 -12.58
N PRO A 172 -11.97 -3.77 -12.66
CA PRO A 172 -10.84 -3.21 -11.92
C PRO A 172 -10.77 -1.68 -12.05
N GLY A 173 -10.67 -1.00 -10.90
CA GLY A 173 -10.66 0.46 -10.81
C GLY A 173 -12.02 1.16 -10.92
N MET A 174 -13.13 0.39 -11.00
CA MET A 174 -14.50 0.92 -11.08
C MET A 174 -15.40 0.33 -10.00
N TRP A 175 -16.19 1.19 -9.36
CA TRP A 175 -17.23 0.81 -8.41
C TRP A 175 -18.26 1.92 -8.30
N ASP A 176 -19.46 1.55 -7.89
CA ASP A 176 -20.53 2.49 -7.61
C ASP A 176 -20.58 2.75 -6.10
N THR A 177 -20.66 4.03 -5.70
CA THR A 177 -20.93 4.39 -4.30
C THR A 177 -22.37 4.87 -4.14
N ASN A 178 -22.95 4.65 -2.96
CA ASN A 178 -24.22 5.28 -2.60
C ASN A 178 -23.99 6.72 -2.14
N HIS A 179 -23.00 6.89 -1.26
CA HIS A 179 -22.63 8.15 -0.64
C HIS A 179 -21.26 8.04 0.06
N ALA A 180 -20.64 9.17 0.35
CA ALA A 180 -19.63 9.29 1.40
C ALA A 180 -20.25 9.75 2.72
N GLY A 181 -19.70 9.32 3.84
CA GLY A 181 -20.16 9.66 5.17
C GLY A 181 -19.03 9.89 6.16
N ILE A 182 -19.37 10.37 7.35
CA ILE A 182 -18.45 10.57 8.47
C ILE A 182 -18.91 9.76 9.66
N ALA A 183 -18.03 8.98 10.25
CA ALA A 183 -18.19 8.38 11.57
C ALA A 183 -17.25 9.06 12.58
N TYR A 184 -17.58 8.96 13.87
CA TYR A 184 -16.72 9.45 14.94
C TYR A 184 -16.63 8.45 16.09
N SER A 185 -15.53 8.55 16.85
CA SER A 185 -15.28 7.80 18.08
C SER A 185 -14.82 8.75 19.19
N ASP A 186 -15.30 8.48 20.40
CA ASP A 186 -14.98 9.21 21.64
C ASP A 186 -14.20 8.34 22.65
N ASP A 187 -13.79 7.14 22.25
CA ASP A 187 -13.15 6.12 23.08
C ASP A 187 -11.92 5.51 22.37
N ASP A 188 -11.04 6.39 21.90
CA ASP A 188 -9.78 6.07 21.22
C ASP A 188 -9.94 5.22 19.94
N GLY A 189 -11.13 5.14 19.36
CA GLY A 189 -11.40 4.32 18.17
C GLY A 189 -11.93 2.92 18.47
N GLU A 190 -12.32 2.61 19.72
CA GLU A 190 -12.94 1.33 20.07
C GLU A 190 -14.36 1.19 19.53
N THR A 191 -15.17 2.24 19.63
CA THR A 191 -16.54 2.27 19.14
C THR A 191 -16.80 3.48 18.27
N TRP A 192 -17.64 3.29 17.24
CA TRP A 192 -17.85 4.28 16.20
C TRP A 192 -19.34 4.55 15.98
N THR A 193 -19.69 5.82 15.87
CA THR A 193 -21.03 6.28 15.54
C THR A 193 -21.02 6.93 14.16
N VAL A 194 -21.83 6.42 13.24
CA VAL A 194 -22.05 7.04 11.93
C VAL A 194 -22.90 8.30 12.11
N SER A 195 -22.45 9.43 11.58
CA SER A 195 -23.17 10.70 11.63
C SER A 195 -24.15 10.84 10.44
N ASP A 196 -25.07 11.80 10.55
CA ASP A 196 -25.97 12.16 9.45
C ASP A 196 -25.29 13.00 8.34
N THR A 197 -24.04 13.43 8.53
CA THR A 197 -23.31 14.21 7.52
C THR A 197 -22.81 13.30 6.41
N ARG A 198 -23.32 13.51 5.18
CA ARG A 198 -23.00 12.70 4.00
C ARG A 198 -23.01 13.50 2.69
N TRP A 199 -22.42 12.90 1.65
CA TRP A 199 -22.41 13.38 0.26
C TRP A 199 -23.06 12.30 -0.61
N GLU A 200 -24.26 12.56 -1.12
CA GLU A 200 -24.98 11.61 -1.96
C GLU A 200 -24.29 11.44 -3.31
N ASN A 201 -24.52 10.29 -3.97
CA ASN A 201 -23.98 10.03 -5.30
C ASN A 201 -25.01 9.37 -6.23
N PRO A 202 -26.18 9.99 -6.45
CA PRO A 202 -27.23 9.41 -7.29
C PRO A 202 -26.76 9.10 -8.72
N ASP A 203 -25.84 9.92 -9.25
CA ASP A 203 -25.41 9.86 -10.65
C ASP A 203 -24.04 9.20 -10.84
N GLY A 204 -23.38 8.75 -9.76
CA GLY A 204 -22.06 8.09 -9.84
C GLY A 204 -20.89 9.04 -10.13
N HIS A 205 -21.13 10.35 -10.15
CA HIS A 205 -20.18 11.37 -10.59
C HIS A 205 -20.10 12.57 -9.63
N ASP A 206 -20.76 12.51 -8.47
CA ASP A 206 -20.65 13.56 -7.47
C ASP A 206 -19.23 13.59 -6.89
N PRO A 207 -18.66 14.77 -6.63
CA PRO A 207 -17.37 14.87 -5.97
C PRO A 207 -17.47 14.42 -4.50
N PHE A 208 -16.33 14.18 -3.86
CA PHE A 208 -16.23 13.84 -2.43
C PHE A 208 -16.73 12.46 -2.03
N GLN A 209 -16.75 11.50 -2.96
CA GLN A 209 -17.05 10.09 -2.64
C GLN A 209 -15.88 9.40 -1.95
N MET A 210 -14.65 9.68 -2.37
CA MET A 210 -13.46 9.27 -1.63
C MET A 210 -12.75 10.50 -1.13
N GLN A 211 -12.59 10.60 0.19
CA GLN A 211 -12.18 11.85 0.83
C GLN A 211 -10.78 11.74 1.43
N ALA A 212 -10.04 12.85 1.40
CA ALA A 212 -8.81 13.04 2.18
C ALA A 212 -8.93 14.29 3.04
N TYR A 213 -8.66 14.16 4.34
CA TYR A 213 -8.72 15.27 5.29
C TYR A 213 -7.33 15.83 5.56
N VAL A 214 -7.21 17.15 5.55
CA VAL A 214 -6.01 17.84 6.02
C VAL A 214 -6.40 19.05 6.85
N GLN A 215 -5.85 19.16 8.05
CA GLN A 215 -6.03 20.34 8.88
C GLN A 215 -4.85 21.31 8.73
N LYS A 216 -5.17 22.60 8.58
CA LYS A 216 -4.20 23.69 8.67
C LYS A 216 -4.83 24.85 9.42
N GLY A 217 -4.29 25.16 10.60
CA GLY A 217 -4.91 26.09 11.54
C GLY A 217 -6.26 25.56 12.06
N GLY A 218 -7.28 26.41 12.11
CA GLY A 218 -8.63 26.04 12.57
C GLY A 218 -9.55 25.46 11.48
N THR A 219 -9.02 25.18 10.29
CA THR A 219 -9.79 24.73 9.12
C THR A 219 -9.33 23.34 8.69
N ILE A 220 -10.31 22.48 8.42
CA ILE A 220 -10.11 21.21 7.72
C ILE A 220 -10.45 21.43 6.26
N TYR A 221 -9.55 21.01 5.38
CA TYR A 221 -9.81 20.89 3.96
C TYR A 221 -10.13 19.43 3.66
N VAL A 222 -11.20 19.23 2.89
CA VAL A 222 -11.68 17.93 2.45
C VAL A 222 -11.47 17.84 0.95
N PHE A 223 -10.45 17.11 0.54
CA PHE A 223 -10.27 16.75 -0.87
C PHE A 223 -11.16 15.56 -1.20
N GLY A 224 -11.67 15.51 -2.42
CA GLY A 224 -12.66 14.52 -2.80
C GLY A 224 -12.63 14.15 -4.27
N THR A 225 -12.62 12.86 -4.58
CA THR A 225 -12.82 12.34 -5.94
C THR A 225 -14.25 11.87 -6.14
N GLN A 226 -14.60 11.59 -7.40
CA GLN A 226 -15.76 10.77 -7.75
C GLN A 226 -15.51 9.30 -7.35
N ASN A 227 -16.49 8.41 -7.54
CA ASN A 227 -16.26 6.98 -7.33
C ASN A 227 -15.28 6.38 -8.36
N GLY A 228 -14.60 5.32 -7.98
CA GLY A 228 -13.61 4.66 -8.83
C GLY A 228 -12.31 5.46 -8.94
N ARG A 229 -11.48 5.08 -9.92
CA ARG A 229 -10.11 5.61 -10.07
C ARG A 229 -9.93 6.66 -11.17
N ASN A 230 -11.01 7.02 -11.86
CA ASN A 230 -10.95 7.77 -13.11
C ASN A 230 -11.43 9.23 -12.99
N GLY A 231 -11.87 9.64 -11.80
CA GLY A 231 -12.41 10.98 -11.58
C GLY A 231 -11.33 12.03 -11.32
N PRO A 232 -11.68 13.33 -11.45
CA PRO A 232 -10.83 14.42 -10.97
C PRO A 232 -10.96 14.60 -9.45
N ALA A 233 -10.17 15.50 -8.86
CA ALA A 233 -10.27 15.86 -7.45
C ALA A 233 -10.74 17.30 -7.24
N SER A 234 -11.70 17.49 -6.35
CA SER A 234 -12.19 18.79 -5.89
C SER A 234 -11.85 19.03 -4.42
N VAL A 235 -12.01 20.25 -3.93
CA VAL A 235 -11.73 20.59 -2.51
C VAL A 235 -12.86 21.38 -1.87
N ALA A 236 -13.18 21.01 -0.64
CA ALA A 236 -14.05 21.74 0.27
C ALA A 236 -13.27 22.17 1.52
N LYS A 237 -13.84 23.07 2.31
CA LYS A 237 -13.32 23.45 3.62
C LYS A 237 -14.43 23.59 4.65
N VAL A 238 -14.08 23.33 5.91
CA VAL A 238 -14.98 23.46 7.05
C VAL A 238 -14.18 23.85 8.30
N PRO A 239 -14.70 24.68 9.22
CA PRO A 239 -14.07 24.85 10.53
C PRO A 239 -13.95 23.49 11.23
N ALA A 240 -12.81 23.20 11.87
CA ALA A 240 -12.55 21.88 12.45
C ALA A 240 -13.65 21.42 13.43
N GLN A 241 -14.14 22.35 14.25
CA GLN A 241 -15.22 22.13 15.23
C GLN A 241 -16.62 21.93 14.61
N LYS A 242 -16.73 21.96 13.28
CA LYS A 242 -17.97 21.87 12.51
C LYS A 242 -17.94 20.73 11.48
N LEU A 243 -17.04 19.76 11.64
CA LEU A 243 -16.88 18.65 10.70
C LEU A 243 -18.18 17.84 10.48
N LEU A 244 -19.04 17.73 11.50
CA LEU A 244 -20.35 17.06 11.42
C LEU A 244 -21.53 18.00 11.07
N ASP A 245 -21.25 19.24 10.66
CA ASP A 245 -22.27 20.21 10.25
C ASP A 245 -22.13 20.48 8.75
N LYS A 246 -22.87 19.70 7.93
CA LYS A 246 -22.88 19.82 6.47
C LYS A 246 -23.12 21.27 5.98
N GLY A 247 -23.93 22.06 6.68
CA GLY A 247 -24.21 23.46 6.30
C GLY A 247 -23.02 24.43 6.48
N SER A 248 -22.01 24.02 7.25
CA SER A 248 -20.78 24.79 7.47
C SER A 248 -19.73 24.58 6.38
N TYR A 249 -19.89 23.58 5.50
CA TYR A 249 -18.95 23.31 4.42
C TYR A 249 -18.99 24.40 3.35
N ARG A 250 -17.83 24.68 2.76
CA ARG A 250 -17.70 25.54 1.59
C ARG A 250 -16.89 24.83 0.52
N TYR A 251 -17.37 24.86 -0.71
CA TYR A 251 -16.81 24.15 -1.85
C TYR A 251 -16.11 25.13 -2.79
N TRP A 252 -14.93 24.78 -3.28
CA TRP A 252 -14.21 25.63 -4.22
C TRP A 252 -14.86 25.59 -5.60
N ASP A 253 -15.34 26.73 -6.11
CA ASP A 253 -16.04 26.83 -7.40
C ASP A 253 -15.11 27.17 -8.59
N GLY A 254 -13.80 27.15 -8.36
CA GLY A 254 -12.78 27.61 -9.30
C GLY A 254 -12.36 29.08 -9.10
N SER A 255 -13.09 29.85 -8.31
CA SER A 255 -12.83 31.27 -8.06
C SER A 255 -13.10 31.70 -6.62
N SER A 256 -14.07 31.08 -5.95
CA SER A 256 -14.55 31.43 -4.62
C SER A 256 -15.02 30.20 -3.85
N TRP A 257 -15.31 30.39 -2.56
CA TRP A 257 -15.80 29.33 -1.68
C TRP A 257 -17.33 29.40 -1.57
N SER A 258 -18.02 28.54 -2.34
CA SER A 258 -19.48 28.45 -2.41
C SER A 258 -20.08 27.63 -1.26
N LYS A 259 -21.35 27.86 -0.93
CA LYS A 259 -22.14 26.96 -0.07
C LYS A 259 -22.75 25.78 -0.84
N ASP A 260 -22.87 25.93 -2.15
CA ASP A 260 -23.45 24.95 -3.04
C ASP A 260 -22.39 23.89 -3.39
N GLU A 261 -22.69 22.64 -3.04
CA GLU A 261 -21.84 21.48 -3.32
C GLU A 261 -21.70 21.24 -4.83
N SER A 262 -22.79 21.42 -5.59
CA SER A 262 -22.80 21.20 -7.03
C SER A 262 -21.97 22.22 -7.82
N ALA A 263 -21.60 23.33 -7.17
CA ALA A 263 -20.72 24.33 -7.76
C ALA A 263 -19.24 23.94 -7.70
N ALA A 264 -18.88 22.86 -6.99
CA ALA A 264 -17.50 22.42 -6.84
C ALA A 264 -16.84 22.19 -8.21
N LYS A 265 -15.62 22.71 -8.38
CA LYS A 265 -14.80 22.46 -9.57
C LYS A 265 -13.50 21.76 -9.21
N PRO A 266 -12.98 20.91 -10.12
CA PRO A 266 -11.70 20.27 -9.95
C PRO A 266 -10.56 21.26 -9.68
N VAL A 267 -9.68 20.89 -8.75
CA VAL A 267 -8.38 21.53 -8.52
C VAL A 267 -7.23 20.70 -9.10
N LEU A 268 -7.51 19.43 -9.40
CA LEU A 268 -6.61 18.48 -10.05
C LEU A 268 -7.41 17.68 -11.07
N ASP A 269 -6.81 17.50 -12.24
CA ASP A 269 -7.38 16.71 -13.32
C ASP A 269 -7.34 15.21 -13.00
N ALA A 270 -8.24 14.46 -13.65
CA ALA A 270 -8.24 13.01 -13.64
C ALA A 270 -6.98 12.42 -14.31
N PRO A 271 -6.60 11.16 -14.03
CA PRO A 271 -7.22 10.26 -13.04
C PRO A 271 -6.67 10.48 -11.63
N MET A 272 -7.57 10.46 -10.64
CA MET A 272 -7.25 10.56 -9.22
C MET A 272 -8.00 9.47 -8.46
N SER A 273 -7.33 8.86 -7.48
CA SER A 273 -7.97 7.92 -6.56
C SER A 273 -7.22 7.81 -5.23
N GLU A 274 -7.67 6.91 -4.37
CA GLU A 274 -7.14 6.57 -3.03
C GLU A 274 -6.13 7.59 -2.48
N MET A 275 -6.62 8.78 -2.11
CA MET A 275 -5.76 9.94 -1.86
C MET A 275 -5.50 10.17 -0.38
N SER A 276 -4.32 10.70 -0.09
CA SER A 276 -3.99 11.29 1.20
C SER A 276 -3.38 12.67 1.01
N VAL A 277 -3.70 13.59 1.92
CA VAL A 277 -3.20 14.96 1.89
C VAL A 277 -2.69 15.33 3.26
N ARG A 278 -1.52 15.96 3.33
CA ARG A 278 -0.99 16.53 4.57
C ARG A 278 -0.46 17.93 4.35
N TRP A 279 -0.48 18.74 5.40
CA TRP A 279 0.32 19.95 5.45
C TRP A 279 1.70 19.59 5.99
N ASP A 280 2.73 19.76 5.18
CA ASP A 280 4.10 19.45 5.54
C ASP A 280 4.82 20.68 6.10
N SER A 281 5.29 20.56 7.33
CA SER A 281 5.92 21.67 8.05
C SER A 281 7.35 21.94 7.58
N TYR A 282 8.01 20.97 6.96
CA TYR A 282 9.38 21.09 6.46
C TYR A 282 9.44 21.92 5.16
N SER A 283 8.63 21.55 4.17
CA SER A 283 8.50 22.22 2.87
C SER A 283 7.53 23.40 2.87
N LYS A 284 6.72 23.57 3.92
CA LYS A 284 5.64 24.58 4.02
C LYS A 284 4.65 24.47 2.86
N ARG A 285 4.29 23.24 2.50
CA ARG A 285 3.40 22.92 1.39
C ARG A 285 2.34 21.90 1.80
N PHE A 286 1.22 21.92 1.11
CA PHE A 286 0.36 20.75 1.02
C PHE A 286 1.05 19.71 0.16
N LEU A 287 1.12 18.48 0.64
CA LEU A 287 1.54 17.31 -0.12
C LEU A 287 0.31 16.45 -0.35
N MET A 288 0.12 15.99 -1.59
CA MET A 288 -0.91 15.04 -1.96
C MET A 288 -0.25 13.81 -2.56
N MET A 289 -0.56 12.64 -1.99
CA MET A 289 -0.20 11.34 -2.52
C MET A 289 -1.47 10.62 -2.98
N THR A 290 -1.42 9.99 -4.15
CA THR A 290 -2.59 9.42 -4.82
C THR A 290 -2.15 8.40 -5.85
N LEU A 291 -3.00 7.39 -6.10
CA LEU A 291 -2.92 6.58 -7.30
C LEU A 291 -3.44 7.39 -8.50
N SER A 292 -2.62 7.53 -9.54
CA SER A 292 -2.96 8.23 -10.78
C SER A 292 -2.53 7.39 -11.98
N GLY A 293 -3.50 6.75 -12.64
CA GLY A 293 -3.21 5.69 -13.59
C GLY A 293 -2.87 4.41 -12.81
N GLU A 294 -1.65 3.92 -12.96
CA GLU A 294 -1.18 2.73 -12.24
C GLU A 294 -0.12 3.03 -11.18
N ASP A 295 0.44 4.25 -11.17
CA ASP A 295 1.52 4.65 -10.27
C ASP A 295 0.98 5.48 -9.09
N ILE A 296 1.65 5.38 -7.93
CA ILE A 296 1.48 6.36 -6.86
C ILE A 296 2.35 7.57 -7.20
N ILE A 297 1.74 8.75 -7.14
CA ILE A 297 2.41 10.02 -7.41
C ILE A 297 2.33 10.96 -6.22
N LEU A 298 3.25 11.92 -6.17
CA LEU A 298 3.25 13.06 -5.27
C LEU A 298 3.06 14.36 -6.06
N ARG A 299 2.15 15.21 -5.57
CA ARG A 299 2.01 16.61 -5.99
C ARG A 299 2.07 17.52 -4.79
N THR A 300 2.54 18.76 -4.98
CA THR A 300 2.64 19.72 -3.89
C THR A 300 2.06 21.09 -4.27
N ALA A 301 1.56 21.83 -3.28
CA ALA A 301 1.02 23.17 -3.49
C ALA A 301 1.19 24.04 -2.24
N THR A 302 1.24 25.37 -2.40
CA THR A 302 1.26 26.31 -1.26
C THR A 302 -0.14 26.59 -0.71
N SER A 303 -1.17 26.36 -1.53
CA SER A 303 -2.58 26.53 -1.21
C SER A 303 -3.37 25.28 -1.59
N PRO A 304 -4.48 24.97 -0.91
CA PRO A 304 -5.26 23.75 -1.18
C PRO A 304 -5.95 23.77 -2.56
N GLU A 305 -6.32 24.95 -3.05
CA GLU A 305 -6.85 25.16 -4.40
C GLU A 305 -5.79 25.14 -5.51
N GLY A 306 -4.50 25.00 -5.15
CA GLY A 306 -3.38 25.05 -6.09
C GLY A 306 -2.78 26.46 -6.29
N PRO A 307 -1.98 26.67 -7.36
CA PRO A 307 -1.64 25.68 -8.38
C PRO A 307 -0.81 24.53 -7.80
N TRP A 308 -1.14 23.31 -8.20
CA TRP A 308 -0.40 22.10 -7.86
C TRP A 308 0.77 21.90 -8.81
N THR A 309 1.90 21.38 -8.31
CA THR A 309 3.05 21.02 -9.16
C THR A 309 2.69 19.90 -10.14
N PRO A 310 3.48 19.70 -11.20
CA PRO A 310 3.52 18.44 -11.93
C PRO A 310 3.70 17.25 -10.99
N ALA A 311 3.23 16.08 -11.44
CA ALA A 311 3.35 14.82 -10.71
C ALA A 311 4.83 14.38 -10.61
N GLN A 312 5.19 13.83 -9.45
CA GLN A 312 6.44 13.11 -9.22
C GLN A 312 6.08 11.65 -8.93
N THR A 313 6.66 10.69 -9.65
CA THR A 313 6.44 9.27 -9.35
C THR A 313 7.03 8.94 -7.97
N VAL A 314 6.25 8.26 -7.14
CA VAL A 314 6.64 7.78 -5.81
C VAL A 314 6.92 6.28 -5.84
N ALA A 315 6.00 5.52 -6.43
CA ALA A 315 6.13 4.08 -6.65
C ALA A 315 5.48 3.72 -7.99
N SER A 316 6.17 2.89 -8.78
CA SER A 316 5.72 2.48 -10.10
C SER A 316 5.06 1.12 -10.08
N SER A 317 3.98 0.94 -10.85
CA SER A 317 3.33 -0.37 -11.04
C SER A 317 4.24 -1.41 -11.67
N THR A 318 5.33 -0.99 -12.32
CA THR A 318 6.31 -1.90 -12.91
C THR A 318 7.18 -2.58 -11.85
N ASP A 319 7.43 -1.91 -10.71
CA ASP A 319 8.11 -2.52 -9.55
C ASP A 319 7.09 -3.15 -8.59
N TYR A 320 5.89 -2.58 -8.50
CA TYR A 320 4.86 -3.09 -7.61
C TYR A 320 3.55 -3.28 -8.39
N PRO A 321 3.41 -4.39 -9.13
CA PRO A 321 2.21 -4.65 -9.92
C PRO A 321 0.94 -4.57 -9.08
N ALA A 322 -0.05 -3.86 -9.61
CA ALA A 322 -1.33 -3.59 -8.93
C ALA A 322 -1.16 -3.00 -7.51
N LEU A 323 -0.16 -2.13 -7.31
CA LEU A 323 -0.10 -1.24 -6.16
C LEU A 323 -1.30 -0.28 -6.14
N TYR A 324 -1.66 0.20 -4.95
CA TYR A 324 -2.64 1.27 -4.77
C TYR A 324 -2.54 1.90 -3.37
N GLY A 325 -3.28 2.99 -3.15
CA GLY A 325 -3.20 3.76 -1.91
C GLY A 325 -2.12 4.83 -1.97
N GLY A 326 -1.25 4.86 -0.94
CA GLY A 326 -0.34 5.97 -0.71
C GLY A 326 -0.84 6.88 0.39
N TYR A 327 -0.89 6.38 1.63
CA TYR A 327 -1.38 7.15 2.78
C TYR A 327 -0.24 7.59 3.69
N PHE A 328 -0.06 8.90 3.81
CA PHE A 328 0.99 9.48 4.65
C PHE A 328 0.92 9.01 6.10
N HIS A 329 2.07 8.63 6.65
CA HIS A 329 2.24 8.45 8.08
C HIS A 329 2.31 9.84 8.76
N PRO A 330 1.51 10.10 9.82
CA PRO A 330 1.40 11.42 10.43
C PRO A 330 2.70 11.89 11.11
N TRP A 331 3.54 10.96 11.58
CA TRP A 331 4.80 11.28 12.27
C TRP A 331 6.02 11.46 11.35
N SER A 332 5.85 11.46 10.03
CA SER A 332 6.97 11.76 9.12
C SER A 332 7.39 13.22 9.24
N LYS A 333 8.69 13.48 9.47
CA LYS A 333 9.25 14.79 9.82
C LYS A 333 10.52 15.09 9.02
N ASP A 334 10.91 16.36 9.00
CA ASP A 334 12.24 16.81 8.52
C ASP A 334 12.63 16.37 7.09
N GLY A 335 11.62 16.21 6.22
CA GLY A 335 11.81 15.77 4.83
C GLY A 335 11.78 14.26 4.63
N GLU A 336 11.74 13.48 5.71
CA GLU A 336 11.43 12.06 5.67
C GLU A 336 9.92 11.87 5.49
N ILE A 337 9.54 11.03 4.53
CA ILE A 337 8.15 10.72 4.22
C ILE A 337 7.96 9.20 4.33
N TYR A 338 7.22 8.80 5.36
CA TYR A 338 6.73 7.44 5.51
C TYR A 338 5.27 7.39 5.08
N PHE A 339 4.88 6.29 4.45
CA PHE A 339 3.51 6.11 3.98
C PHE A 339 3.17 4.63 3.83
N THR A 340 1.89 4.29 3.83
CA THR A 340 1.43 2.94 3.51
C THR A 340 1.15 2.81 2.01
N MET A 341 1.59 1.68 1.45
CA MET A 341 1.23 1.23 0.12
C MET A 341 0.54 -0.13 0.23
N SER A 342 -0.59 -0.28 -0.45
CA SER A 342 -1.23 -1.59 -0.62
C SER A 342 -0.76 -2.22 -1.92
N GLN A 343 -0.70 -3.55 -1.94
CA GLN A 343 -0.43 -4.29 -3.17
C GLN A 343 -1.39 -5.47 -3.30
N TRP A 344 -2.00 -5.61 -4.48
CA TRP A 344 -3.05 -6.60 -4.71
C TRP A 344 -2.57 -8.05 -4.60
N ASN A 345 -1.33 -8.32 -4.99
CA ASN A 345 -0.64 -9.60 -4.76
C ASN A 345 0.57 -9.31 -3.85
N PRO A 346 0.69 -9.92 -2.66
CA PRO A 346 -0.18 -10.92 -2.02
C PRO A 346 -1.36 -10.34 -1.19
N TYR A 347 -1.91 -9.17 -1.52
CA TYR A 347 -2.99 -8.47 -0.79
C TYR A 347 -2.63 -8.12 0.65
N ASN A 348 -1.65 -7.22 0.79
CA ASN A 348 -1.16 -6.72 2.08
C ASN A 348 -0.69 -5.26 1.98
N VAL A 349 -0.41 -4.68 3.14
CA VAL A 349 0.04 -3.29 3.28
C VAL A 349 1.50 -3.25 3.73
N TYR A 350 2.26 -2.35 3.13
CA TYR A 350 3.68 -2.12 3.37
C TYR A 350 3.91 -0.69 3.84
N LEU A 351 4.82 -0.54 4.81
CA LEU A 351 5.39 0.75 5.17
C LEU A 351 6.50 1.07 4.16
N MET A 352 6.36 2.22 3.52
CA MET A 352 7.27 2.73 2.50
C MET A 352 7.93 4.01 3.00
N HIS A 353 9.08 4.32 2.41
CA HIS A 353 9.88 5.49 2.78
C HIS A 353 10.47 6.19 1.55
N LEU A 354 10.47 7.52 1.57
CA LEU A 354 11.22 8.38 0.64
C LEU A 354 11.61 9.70 1.31
N ARG A 355 12.42 10.50 0.61
CA ARG A 355 12.85 11.83 1.07
C ARG A 355 12.43 12.94 0.11
N ILE A 356 12.14 14.11 0.68
CA ILE A 356 11.86 15.34 -0.06
C ILE A 356 12.78 16.49 0.38
N ASP A 357 13.03 17.43 -0.51
CA ASP A 357 13.66 18.70 -0.20
C ASP A 357 12.63 19.75 0.33
N ARG A 358 13.10 20.96 0.63
CA ARG A 358 12.25 22.07 1.11
C ARG A 358 11.25 22.59 0.06
N ASN A 359 11.40 22.22 -1.20
CA ASN A 359 10.45 22.55 -2.26
C ASN A 359 9.38 21.47 -2.42
N GLY A 360 9.47 20.36 -1.67
CA GLY A 360 8.61 19.20 -1.84
C GLY A 360 8.98 18.36 -3.06
N THR A 361 10.24 18.45 -3.51
CA THR A 361 10.80 17.63 -4.59
C THR A 361 11.40 16.36 -4.01
N ILE A 362 11.11 15.19 -4.60
CA ILE A 362 11.70 13.92 -4.19
C ILE A 362 13.21 13.95 -4.44
N ILE A 363 13.98 13.55 -3.44
CA ILE A 363 15.45 13.50 -3.47
C ILE A 363 15.96 12.15 -2.98
N ASP A 364 17.23 11.86 -3.27
CA ASP A 364 17.93 10.65 -2.84
C ASP A 364 17.13 9.36 -3.17
N PRO A 365 16.69 9.18 -4.42
CA PRO A 365 15.85 8.05 -4.82
C PRO A 365 16.60 6.72 -4.68
N ASN A 366 15.86 5.61 -4.64
CA ASN A 366 16.42 4.29 -4.82
C ASN A 366 17.20 4.22 -6.16
N LEU A 367 18.46 3.80 -6.09
CA LEU A 367 19.35 3.68 -7.24
C LEU A 367 19.31 2.30 -7.91
N VAL A 368 18.63 1.33 -7.30
CA VAL A 368 18.42 -0.01 -7.87
C VAL A 368 17.37 0.06 -8.97
N SER A 369 17.66 -0.51 -10.14
CA SER A 369 16.81 -0.34 -11.34
C SER A 369 15.57 -1.25 -11.37
N ASP A 370 15.68 -2.43 -10.77
CA ASP A 370 14.62 -3.45 -10.67
C ASP A 370 14.61 -4.00 -9.24
N PRO A 371 14.19 -3.20 -8.24
CA PRO A 371 14.36 -3.51 -6.83
C PRO A 371 13.59 -4.76 -6.38
N SER A 372 12.43 -5.03 -6.98
CA SER A 372 11.49 -6.09 -6.64
C SER A 372 11.48 -7.28 -7.60
N PHE A 373 12.32 -7.24 -8.65
CA PHE A 373 12.39 -8.29 -9.69
C PHE A 373 11.10 -8.45 -10.53
N GLU A 374 10.23 -7.44 -10.52
CA GLU A 374 8.97 -7.43 -11.27
C GLU A 374 9.14 -6.96 -12.72
N ARG A 375 10.22 -6.21 -13.02
CA ARG A 375 10.40 -5.61 -14.34
C ARG A 375 10.78 -6.60 -15.42
N ALA A 376 11.46 -7.68 -15.06
CA ALA A 376 11.94 -8.69 -15.98
C ALA A 376 12.00 -10.07 -15.31
N THR A 377 11.70 -11.11 -16.07
CA THR A 377 11.85 -12.52 -15.62
C THR A 377 13.20 -13.12 -16.03
N ALA A 378 13.96 -12.41 -16.86
CA ALA A 378 15.29 -12.83 -17.31
C ALA A 378 16.38 -12.01 -16.63
N LEU A 379 17.38 -12.69 -16.07
CA LEU A 379 18.59 -12.08 -15.56
C LEU A 379 19.54 -11.70 -16.71
N GLY A 380 20.23 -10.57 -16.54
CA GLY A 380 21.27 -10.07 -17.43
C GLY A 380 22.68 -10.41 -16.94
N ASP A 381 23.64 -9.52 -17.17
CA ASP A 381 25.04 -9.66 -16.75
C ASP A 381 25.40 -8.82 -15.51
N GLY A 382 24.41 -8.14 -14.93
CA GLY A 382 24.59 -7.25 -13.79
C GLY A 382 24.88 -5.81 -14.17
N THR A 383 25.01 -5.51 -15.46
CA THR A 383 25.28 -4.15 -15.96
C THR A 383 24.01 -3.50 -16.51
N ASN A 384 24.06 -2.17 -16.73
CA ASN A 384 22.99 -1.40 -17.37
C ASN A 384 21.60 -1.57 -16.72
N GLY A 385 21.58 -1.67 -15.38
CA GLY A 385 20.34 -1.84 -14.60
C GLY A 385 19.74 -3.25 -14.62
N THR A 386 20.44 -4.23 -15.22
CA THR A 386 20.04 -5.64 -15.13
C THR A 386 20.65 -6.30 -13.90
N TRP A 387 19.98 -7.30 -13.36
CA TRP A 387 20.58 -8.19 -12.37
C TRP A 387 21.34 -9.32 -13.05
N GLY A 388 22.59 -9.57 -12.64
CA GLY A 388 23.40 -10.68 -13.08
C GLY A 388 23.47 -11.75 -12.01
N ALA A 389 23.52 -13.02 -12.40
CA ALA A 389 23.70 -14.09 -11.42
C ALA A 389 24.59 -15.20 -11.95
N LYS A 390 25.18 -15.93 -11.01
CA LYS A 390 25.91 -17.16 -11.32
C LYS A 390 24.91 -18.30 -11.59
N PRO A 391 25.32 -19.38 -12.30
CA PRO A 391 24.44 -20.52 -12.60
C PRO A 391 23.77 -21.11 -11.37
N ASN A 392 22.58 -21.69 -11.54
CA ASN A 392 21.68 -22.15 -10.45
C ASN A 392 21.05 -21.01 -9.62
N SER A 393 20.86 -19.86 -10.26
CA SER A 393 20.11 -18.72 -9.73
C SER A 393 19.09 -18.27 -10.79
N GLY A 394 18.02 -17.61 -10.37
CA GLY A 394 16.95 -17.18 -11.28
C GLY A 394 15.90 -16.34 -10.57
N ILE A 395 14.90 -15.91 -11.33
CA ILE A 395 13.70 -15.25 -10.80
C ILE A 395 12.59 -16.31 -10.72
N ASP A 396 11.88 -16.36 -9.59
CA ASP A 396 10.73 -17.23 -9.40
C ASP A 396 9.48 -16.57 -10.00
N ASP A 397 8.94 -17.12 -11.11
CA ASP A 397 7.85 -16.49 -11.88
C ASP A 397 6.41 -16.96 -11.50
N ALA A 398 6.24 -17.99 -10.65
CA ALA A 398 4.93 -18.44 -10.14
C ALA A 398 5.00 -19.56 -9.08
N PRO A 399 4.02 -19.65 -8.14
CA PRO A 399 2.98 -18.66 -7.85
C PRO A 399 3.54 -17.47 -7.05
N ALA A 400 2.76 -16.38 -6.96
CA ALA A 400 3.06 -15.18 -6.19
C ALA A 400 3.65 -15.52 -4.82
N ALA A 401 4.93 -15.21 -4.64
CA ALA A 401 5.62 -15.60 -3.42
C ALA A 401 6.79 -14.65 -3.06
N GLY A 402 6.88 -13.50 -3.71
CA GLY A 402 7.77 -12.42 -3.28
C GLY A 402 7.49 -11.92 -1.87
N PHE A 403 8.40 -11.08 -1.37
CA PHE A 403 8.13 -10.28 -0.19
C PHE A 403 7.07 -9.24 -0.52
N THR A 404 7.26 -8.52 -1.62
CA THR A 404 6.23 -7.79 -2.37
C THR A 404 5.98 -8.50 -3.70
N GLY A 405 4.87 -8.18 -4.36
CA GLY A 405 4.60 -8.65 -5.72
C GLY A 405 4.51 -10.17 -5.88
N ASP A 406 4.78 -10.60 -7.11
CA ASP A 406 4.69 -11.98 -7.56
C ASP A 406 6.08 -12.65 -7.62
N HIS A 407 7.12 -11.88 -7.94
CA HIS A 407 8.48 -12.33 -8.18
C HIS A 407 9.41 -12.14 -6.98
N ARG A 408 10.55 -12.81 -7.06
CA ARG A 408 11.74 -12.64 -6.20
C ARG A 408 12.88 -13.36 -6.89
N VAL A 409 14.12 -13.05 -6.53
CA VAL A 409 15.25 -13.88 -6.93
C VAL A 409 15.45 -15.05 -5.97
N PHE A 410 15.90 -16.19 -6.51
CA PHE A 410 16.58 -17.23 -5.74
C PHE A 410 18.03 -17.44 -6.19
N VAL A 411 18.85 -17.85 -5.23
CA VAL A 411 20.19 -18.41 -5.43
C VAL A 411 20.21 -19.79 -4.77
N ARG A 412 20.65 -20.83 -5.47
CA ARG A 412 20.70 -22.21 -4.94
C ARG A 412 22.00 -22.91 -5.31
N TYR A 413 22.62 -23.57 -4.35
CA TYR A 413 23.83 -24.34 -4.64
C TYR A 413 24.13 -25.41 -3.58
N ASP A 414 25.05 -26.31 -3.89
CA ASP A 414 25.42 -27.46 -3.07
C ASP A 414 26.92 -27.54 -2.70
N ASP A 415 27.79 -26.80 -3.40
CA ASP A 415 29.23 -26.70 -3.07
C ASP A 415 29.89 -25.41 -3.61
N GLY A 416 30.31 -24.51 -2.73
CA GLY A 416 30.99 -23.25 -3.04
C GLY A 416 30.07 -22.03 -3.00
N TRP A 417 30.57 -20.90 -3.53
CA TRP A 417 29.88 -19.60 -3.50
C TRP A 417 28.90 -19.43 -4.67
N ARG A 418 27.70 -18.94 -4.37
CA ARG A 418 26.73 -18.52 -5.39
C ARG A 418 26.06 -17.21 -5.00
N ASP A 419 25.91 -16.32 -5.98
CA ASP A 419 25.39 -14.97 -5.79
C ASP A 419 24.62 -14.43 -7.00
N ILE A 420 23.85 -13.40 -6.70
CA ILE A 420 23.24 -12.45 -7.63
C ILE A 420 23.80 -11.05 -7.33
N TRP A 421 23.95 -10.22 -8.35
CA TRP A 421 24.47 -8.87 -8.23
C TRP A 421 23.88 -7.88 -9.23
N GLN A 422 23.99 -6.58 -8.92
CA GLN A 422 23.74 -5.48 -9.83
C GLN A 422 24.78 -4.39 -9.62
N ASP A 423 25.34 -3.90 -10.72
CA ASP A 423 26.24 -2.75 -10.73
C ASP A 423 25.41 -1.46 -10.69
N VAL A 424 25.67 -0.62 -9.69
CA VAL A 424 24.92 0.61 -9.41
C VAL A 424 25.87 1.79 -9.43
N SER A 425 25.50 2.84 -10.19
CA SER A 425 26.24 4.11 -10.19
C SER A 425 26.04 4.83 -8.87
N VAL A 426 27.13 5.33 -8.30
CA VAL A 426 27.16 6.08 -7.04
C VAL A 426 27.94 7.38 -7.20
N GLN A 427 27.72 8.33 -6.30
CA GLN A 427 28.55 9.53 -6.22
C GLN A 427 29.78 9.20 -5.36
N PRO A 428 31.00 9.62 -5.76
CA PRO A 428 32.19 9.50 -4.91
C PRO A 428 32.01 10.22 -3.57
N HIS A 429 32.70 9.73 -2.54
CA HIS A 429 32.72 10.23 -1.16
C HIS A 429 31.32 10.46 -0.60
N THR A 430 30.43 9.52 -0.88
CA THR A 430 29.03 9.58 -0.45
C THR A 430 28.71 8.36 0.37
N ARG A 431 28.04 8.59 1.50
CA ARG A 431 27.51 7.53 2.34
C ARG A 431 26.20 7.00 1.76
N TYR A 432 26.07 5.68 1.72
CA TYR A 432 24.89 4.97 1.24
C TYR A 432 24.38 3.98 2.28
N GLN A 433 23.07 3.77 2.26
CA GLN A 433 22.39 2.69 2.95
C GLN A 433 21.82 1.72 1.91
N LEU A 434 22.29 0.48 1.98
CA LEU A 434 21.79 -0.66 1.22
C LEU A 434 20.83 -1.45 2.10
N THR A 435 19.63 -1.73 1.61
CA THR A 435 18.68 -2.63 2.26
C THR A 435 18.16 -3.69 1.30
N GLY A 436 17.68 -4.81 1.84
CA GLY A 436 17.01 -5.85 1.08
C GLY A 436 16.34 -6.85 2.02
N PHE A 437 15.33 -7.56 1.55
CA PHE A 437 14.64 -8.59 2.32
C PHE A 437 15.14 -9.96 1.89
N LEU A 438 15.55 -10.77 2.85
CA LEU A 438 16.14 -12.09 2.61
C LEU A 438 15.47 -13.16 3.45
N ARG A 439 15.46 -14.39 2.91
CA ARG A 439 15.20 -15.63 3.65
C ARG A 439 15.98 -16.78 3.03
N THR A 440 16.18 -17.86 3.77
CA THR A 440 17.02 -18.97 3.30
C THR A 440 16.43 -20.33 3.64
N SER A 441 17.05 -21.38 3.11
CA SER A 441 16.84 -22.74 3.60
C SER A 441 17.30 -22.87 5.06
N VAL A 442 16.66 -23.77 5.81
CA VAL A 442 16.96 -23.99 7.24
C VAL A 442 18.39 -24.47 7.50
N ASN A 443 19.02 -25.09 6.50
CA ASN A 443 20.38 -25.62 6.53
C ASN A 443 21.43 -24.66 5.94
N SER A 444 21.06 -23.43 5.60
CA SER A 444 22.03 -22.40 5.19
C SER A 444 22.94 -22.05 6.36
N ASP A 445 24.25 -22.13 6.17
CA ASP A 445 25.26 -21.99 7.22
C ASP A 445 26.22 -20.81 6.98
N ASN A 446 26.25 -20.24 5.78
CA ASN A 446 27.08 -19.09 5.45
C ASN A 446 26.51 -18.27 4.28
N GLY A 447 26.28 -16.97 4.48
CA GLY A 447 25.81 -16.07 3.43
C GLY A 447 26.13 -14.61 3.72
N TYR A 448 26.12 -13.80 2.66
CA TYR A 448 26.47 -12.39 2.72
C TYR A 448 25.56 -11.56 1.82
N PHE A 449 25.19 -10.37 2.31
CA PHE A 449 24.48 -9.34 1.58
C PHE A 449 25.24 -8.02 1.74
N GLY A 450 25.60 -7.35 0.65
CA GLY A 450 26.48 -6.20 0.76
C GLY A 450 26.81 -5.48 -0.54
N ALA A 451 27.80 -4.61 -0.43
CA ALA A 451 28.38 -3.87 -1.54
C ALA A 451 29.87 -4.20 -1.67
N ARG A 452 30.31 -4.42 -2.90
CA ARG A 452 31.71 -4.65 -3.27
C ARG A 452 32.09 -3.78 -4.47
N THR A 453 33.38 -3.71 -4.76
CA THR A 453 33.86 -3.15 -6.03
C THR A 453 33.48 -4.07 -7.18
N VAL A 454 33.45 -3.53 -8.41
CA VAL A 454 33.12 -4.32 -9.62
C VAL A 454 34.11 -5.46 -9.90
N ASP A 455 35.33 -5.40 -9.34
CA ASP A 455 36.32 -6.49 -9.38
C ASP A 455 36.24 -7.46 -8.18
N GLY A 456 35.26 -7.26 -7.28
CA GLY A 456 34.90 -8.21 -6.23
C GLY A 456 35.46 -7.94 -4.84
N THR A 457 36.16 -6.82 -4.61
CA THR A 457 36.66 -6.45 -3.28
C THR A 457 35.52 -5.92 -2.41
N VAL A 458 35.22 -6.61 -1.30
CA VAL A 458 34.16 -6.23 -0.37
C VAL A 458 34.42 -4.82 0.21
N ILE A 459 33.39 -3.98 0.17
CA ILE A 459 33.38 -2.65 0.80
C ILE A 459 32.72 -2.75 2.18
N ALA A 460 31.52 -3.32 2.21
CA ALA A 460 30.78 -3.62 3.43
C ALA A 460 29.73 -4.71 3.16
N GLU A 461 29.48 -5.57 4.13
CA GLU A 461 28.49 -6.64 4.02
C GLU A 461 27.93 -7.02 5.39
N ALA A 462 26.71 -7.56 5.39
CA ALA A 462 26.12 -8.26 6.52
C ALA A 462 26.31 -9.76 6.31
N HIS A 463 26.79 -10.45 7.34
CA HIS A 463 26.82 -11.91 7.38
C HIS A 463 25.48 -12.46 7.88
N PHE A 464 25.03 -13.56 7.31
CA PHE A 464 23.89 -14.32 7.78
C PHE A 464 24.10 -15.82 7.66
N VAL A 465 23.26 -16.56 8.38
CA VAL A 465 23.15 -18.03 8.32
C VAL A 465 21.71 -18.37 7.92
N SER A 466 21.10 -19.39 8.51
CA SER A 466 19.68 -19.67 8.36
C SER A 466 18.80 -18.47 8.76
N VAL A 467 18.04 -17.94 7.81
CA VAL A 467 17.05 -16.88 7.98
C VAL A 467 15.67 -17.45 7.65
N GLY A 468 14.78 -17.52 8.65
CA GLY A 468 13.46 -18.13 8.52
C GLY A 468 12.47 -17.29 7.72
N ALA A 469 11.79 -16.35 8.40
CA ALA A 469 10.89 -15.40 7.75
C ALA A 469 11.68 -14.34 6.98
N TRP A 470 11.01 -13.67 6.03
CA TRP A 470 11.58 -12.51 5.34
C TRP A 470 12.11 -11.49 6.34
N THR A 471 13.40 -11.22 6.27
CA THR A 471 14.10 -10.36 7.21
C THR A 471 14.83 -9.26 6.45
N ARG A 472 14.66 -8.01 6.89
CA ARG A 472 15.34 -6.86 6.31
C ARG A 472 16.81 -6.84 6.78
N PHE A 473 17.73 -6.81 5.82
CA PHE A 473 19.14 -6.56 6.07
C PHE A 473 19.47 -5.11 5.73
N THR A 474 20.37 -4.51 6.50
CA THR A 474 20.84 -3.14 6.30
C THR A 474 22.36 -3.10 6.34
N VAL A 475 22.98 -2.52 5.30
CA VAL A 475 24.42 -2.32 5.21
C VAL A 475 24.67 -0.85 4.90
N THR A 476 25.59 -0.23 5.62
CA THR A 476 25.98 1.17 5.37
C THR A 476 27.43 1.22 4.94
N PHE A 477 27.74 1.98 3.90
CA PHE A 477 29.09 2.15 3.39
C PHE A 477 29.34 3.55 2.82
N ASP A 478 30.61 3.91 2.66
CA ASP A 478 31.06 5.08 1.90
C ASP A 478 31.61 4.61 0.55
N SER A 479 31.23 5.27 -0.54
CA SER A 479 31.70 4.92 -1.89
C SER A 479 33.22 5.09 -2.06
N GLY A 480 33.87 5.93 -1.25
CA GLY A 480 35.25 6.35 -1.47
C GLY A 480 35.39 7.05 -2.82
N ASP A 481 36.50 6.84 -3.54
CA ASP A 481 36.71 7.45 -4.86
C ASP A 481 35.84 6.86 -5.99
N ARG A 482 34.94 5.92 -5.68
CA ARG A 482 34.21 5.14 -6.68
C ARG A 482 32.98 5.86 -7.19
N ASP A 483 32.75 5.75 -8.49
CA ASP A 483 31.53 6.17 -9.19
C ASP A 483 30.58 5.00 -9.49
N GLN A 484 31.00 3.77 -9.19
CA GLN A 484 30.20 2.55 -9.31
C GLN A 484 30.55 1.54 -8.22
N VAL A 485 29.54 0.82 -7.74
CA VAL A 485 29.67 -0.32 -6.83
C VAL A 485 28.81 -1.48 -7.32
N GLN A 486 29.12 -2.68 -6.87
CA GLN A 486 28.32 -3.87 -7.12
C GLN A 486 27.59 -4.28 -5.85
N LEU A 487 26.26 -4.25 -5.88
CA LEU A 487 25.39 -4.77 -4.82
C LEU A 487 25.25 -6.28 -5.02
N TYR A 488 25.29 -7.08 -3.96
CA TYR A 488 25.16 -8.52 -4.06
C TYR A 488 24.47 -9.15 -2.86
N GLY A 489 23.87 -10.31 -3.11
CA GLY A 489 23.42 -11.26 -2.10
C GLY A 489 23.82 -12.66 -2.53
N GLY A 490 24.31 -13.48 -1.61
CA GLY A 490 24.74 -14.83 -1.93
C GLY A 490 24.97 -15.73 -0.73
N VAL A 491 25.15 -17.01 -1.03
CA VAL A 491 25.38 -18.08 -0.05
C VAL A 491 26.56 -18.94 -0.44
N TRP A 492 27.20 -19.52 0.57
CA TRP A 492 28.26 -20.51 0.43
C TRP A 492 27.88 -21.77 1.19
N THR A 493 28.20 -22.95 0.65
CA THR A 493 28.05 -24.24 1.33
C THR A 493 29.17 -25.18 0.95
N ASN A 494 29.46 -26.17 1.77
CA ASN A 494 30.18 -27.40 1.36
C ASN A 494 29.49 -28.66 1.91
N SER A 495 28.25 -28.51 2.37
CA SER A 495 27.51 -29.51 3.16
C SER A 495 26.14 -29.84 2.58
N GLY A 496 25.96 -29.61 1.28
CA GLY A 496 24.75 -29.95 0.54
C GLY A 496 23.93 -28.74 0.13
N ASP A 497 22.78 -29.04 -0.48
CA ASP A 497 21.91 -28.09 -1.16
C ASP A 497 21.30 -27.06 -0.21
N ILE A 498 21.62 -25.79 -0.43
CA ILE A 498 21.09 -24.62 0.27
C ILE A 498 20.53 -23.61 -0.72
N TRP A 499 19.64 -22.74 -0.25
CA TRP A 499 19.11 -21.66 -1.06
C TRP A 499 18.92 -20.37 -0.26
N MET A 500 18.99 -19.25 -0.98
CA MET A 500 18.62 -17.92 -0.53
C MET A 500 17.58 -17.35 -1.48
N GLN A 501 16.63 -16.62 -0.93
CA GLN A 501 15.72 -15.76 -1.68
C GLN A 501 15.92 -14.32 -1.23
N MET A 502 15.83 -13.40 -2.18
CA MET A 502 16.01 -11.97 -1.94
C MET A 502 14.96 -11.18 -2.72
N ASP A 503 14.54 -10.06 -2.14
CA ASP A 503 13.54 -9.18 -2.72
C ASP A 503 13.69 -7.75 -2.18
N ASP A 504 13.06 -6.78 -2.84
CA ASP A 504 12.98 -5.36 -2.46
C ASP A 504 14.33 -4.75 -2.06
N VAL A 505 15.32 -4.85 -2.96
CA VAL A 505 16.66 -4.29 -2.77
C VAL A 505 16.64 -2.80 -3.03
N ALA A 506 17.19 -2.02 -2.10
CA ALA A 506 17.31 -0.58 -2.25
C ALA A 506 18.70 -0.06 -1.90
N LEU A 507 19.16 0.93 -2.65
CA LEU A 507 20.35 1.70 -2.35
C LEU A 507 20.00 3.19 -2.39
N VAL A 508 20.03 3.84 -1.23
CA VAL A 508 19.73 5.27 -1.10
C VAL A 508 20.89 5.99 -0.44
N ARG A 509 21.05 7.28 -0.76
CA ARG A 509 22.02 8.13 -0.04
C ARG A 509 21.60 8.21 1.42
N ALA A 510 22.52 7.84 2.31
CA ALA A 510 22.31 7.97 3.74
C ALA A 510 22.46 9.45 4.15
N PRO A 511 21.64 9.95 5.10
CA PRO A 511 21.75 11.30 5.63
C PRO A 511 23.06 11.56 6.38
#